data_AF-A0A3D4PLU1-F1
#
_entry.id   AF-A0A3D4PLU1-F1
#
_cell.length_a   1.000
_cell.length_b   1.000
_cell.length_c   1.000
_cell.angle_alpha   90.00
_cell.angle_beta   90.00
_cell.angle_gamma   90.00
#
_symmetry.space_group_name_H-M   'P 1'
#
loop_
_entity.id
_entity.type
_entity.pdbx_description
1 polymer ?
#
loop_
_entity_poly.entity_id
_entity_poly.type
_entity_poly.pdbx_seq_one_letter_code
_entity_poly.pdbx_strand_id
1 'polypeptide(L)'
;MSQANPFNAEQTLATSFGEFRYFNIQTITEQGLGDVSKLPFSIRVLLESCLRNWDDFVVGSHDVKNLASWDAQNVQQVEIPFHPGRVVLQDFTGVPAIVDLAALRSAMVRMGGDPTKINPLVPCDLVIDHSVQVDAFANNMALDQNVEIEFERNMERYQFLRWGQQAFDNFRVIPPATGIVHQVNLEY
;
A
#
# COMPACT_ATOMS: atom_id res chain seq x y z
N MET A 1 14.18 -6.42 5.09
CA MET A 1 14.99 -5.60 4.17
C MET A 1 16.29 -6.36 3.95
N SER A 2 16.70 -6.57 2.70
CA SER A 2 17.98 -7.22 2.43
C SER A 2 19.10 -6.32 2.98
N GLN A 3 20.16 -6.93 3.53
CA GLN A 3 21.37 -6.19 3.94
C GLN A 3 22.24 -5.80 2.73
N ALA A 4 21.84 -6.17 1.53
CA ALA A 4 22.64 -6.02 0.33
C ALA A 4 22.24 -4.75 -0.42
N ASN A 5 23.20 -3.86 -0.62
CA ASN A 5 23.07 -2.63 -1.39
C ASN A 5 24.02 -2.71 -2.60
N PRO A 6 23.74 -3.56 -3.60
CA PRO A 6 24.69 -3.85 -4.68
C PRO A 6 24.99 -2.65 -5.56
N PHE A 7 24.11 -1.65 -5.56
CA PHE A 7 24.28 -0.39 -6.29
C PHE A 7 24.85 0.72 -5.41
N ASN A 8 25.23 0.46 -4.16
CA ASN A 8 25.70 1.49 -3.21
C ASN A 8 24.81 2.75 -3.19
N ALA A 9 23.50 2.57 -3.38
CA ALA A 9 22.53 3.64 -3.59
C ALA A 9 22.02 4.22 -2.27
N GLU A 10 22.07 3.45 -1.19
CA GLU A 10 21.66 3.92 0.13
C GLU A 10 22.54 5.07 0.64
N GLN A 11 21.89 6.14 1.09
CA GLN A 11 22.48 7.33 1.67
C GLN A 11 21.69 7.79 2.91
N THR A 12 22.31 8.66 3.71
CA THR A 12 21.69 9.24 4.91
C THR A 12 21.47 10.73 4.71
N LEU A 13 20.26 11.20 5.02
CA LEU A 13 19.84 12.60 5.03
C LEU A 13 19.65 13.05 6.48
N ALA A 14 20.54 13.91 6.96
CA ALA A 14 20.39 14.55 8.27
C ALA A 14 19.45 15.76 8.18
N THR A 15 18.43 15.80 9.03
CA THR A 15 17.45 16.90 9.12
C THR A 15 17.27 17.35 10.57
N SER A 16 16.53 18.44 10.78
CA SER A 16 16.13 18.87 12.14
C SER A 16 15.27 17.85 12.89
N PHE A 17 14.67 16.89 12.18
CA PHE A 17 13.82 15.84 12.74
C PHE A 17 14.58 14.53 12.97
N GLY A 18 15.88 14.49 12.68
CA GLY A 18 16.73 13.31 12.81
C GLY A 18 17.35 12.86 11.49
N GLU A 19 17.98 11.69 11.53
CA GLU A 19 18.62 11.05 10.37
C GLU A 19 17.64 10.11 9.66
N PHE A 20 17.54 10.27 8.35
CA PHE A 20 16.68 9.46 7.49
C PHE A 20 17.52 8.72 6.46
N ARG A 21 17.23 7.45 6.21
CA ARG A 21 17.85 6.67 5.13
C ARG A 21 17.02 6.82 3.87
N TYR A 22 17.68 6.96 2.72
CA TYR A 22 17.03 6.99 1.41
C TYR A 22 17.91 6.32 0.36
N PHE A 23 17.32 5.91 -0.76
CA PHE A 23 18.04 5.31 -1.88
C PHE A 23 18.20 6.34 -2.99
N ASN A 24 19.42 6.82 -3.19
CA ASN A 24 19.75 7.82 -4.19
C ASN A 24 19.81 7.19 -5.59
N ILE A 25 18.76 7.40 -6.38
CA ILE A 25 18.67 6.93 -7.77
C ILE A 25 19.77 7.51 -8.68
N GLN A 26 20.40 8.63 -8.33
CA GLN A 26 21.47 9.23 -9.14
C GLN A 26 22.71 8.34 -9.24
N THR A 27 22.92 7.46 -8.27
CA THR A 27 24.02 6.47 -8.27
C THR A 27 23.98 5.54 -9.49
N ILE A 28 22.80 5.31 -10.06
CA ILE A 28 22.64 4.57 -11.32
C ILE A 28 23.31 5.29 -12.49
N THR A 29 23.15 6.62 -12.56
CA THR A 29 23.81 7.45 -13.57
C THR A 29 25.32 7.50 -13.34
N GLU A 30 25.76 7.65 -12.09
CA GLU A 30 27.18 7.69 -11.71
C GLU A 30 27.90 6.38 -12.05
N GLN A 31 27.20 5.25 -12.00
CA GLN A 31 27.70 3.93 -12.41
C GLN A 31 27.59 3.65 -13.92
N GLY A 32 27.06 4.59 -14.70
CA GLY A 32 26.91 4.45 -16.15
C GLY A 32 25.85 3.43 -16.58
N LEU A 33 24.88 3.12 -15.72
CA LEU A 33 23.82 2.14 -16.00
C LEU A 33 22.60 2.74 -16.72
N GLY A 34 22.52 4.06 -16.81
CA GLY A 34 21.44 4.79 -17.46
C GLY A 34 21.51 6.28 -17.14
N ASP A 35 20.65 7.10 -17.72
CA ASP A 35 20.55 8.53 -17.41
C ASP A 35 19.21 8.82 -16.73
N VAL A 36 19.22 8.81 -15.39
CA VAL A 36 18.02 8.97 -14.57
C VAL A 36 17.35 10.35 -14.78
N SER A 37 18.11 11.35 -15.24
CA SER A 37 17.58 12.68 -15.51
C SER A 37 16.59 12.70 -16.69
N LYS A 38 16.69 11.73 -17.61
CA LYS A 38 15.80 11.56 -18.76
C LYS A 38 14.56 10.72 -18.46
N LEU A 39 14.56 9.99 -17.35
CA LEU A 39 13.43 9.14 -16.98
C LEU A 39 12.22 9.99 -16.56
N PRO A 40 10.99 9.63 -16.99
CA PRO A 40 9.77 10.20 -16.42
C PRO A 40 9.72 9.97 -14.91
N PHE A 41 9.11 10.90 -14.17
CA PHE A 41 9.00 10.78 -12.70
C PHE A 41 8.32 9.49 -12.25
N SER A 42 7.32 9.00 -12.98
CA SER A 42 6.68 7.72 -12.71
C SER A 42 7.66 6.54 -12.77
N ILE A 43 8.59 6.53 -13.73
CA ILE A 43 9.64 5.51 -13.84
C ILE A 43 10.67 5.65 -12.73
N ARG A 44 10.99 6.89 -12.30
CA ARG A 44 11.88 7.12 -11.15
C ARG A 44 11.33 6.52 -9.85
N VAL A 45 10.01 6.57 -9.65
CA VAL A 45 9.36 5.92 -8.49
C VAL A 45 9.52 4.40 -8.53
N LEU A 46 9.34 3.79 -9.70
CA LEU A 46 9.56 2.34 -9.87
C LEU A 46 11.03 1.96 -9.65
N LEU A 47 11.95 2.78 -10.17
CA LEU A 47 13.39 2.57 -10.02
C LEU A 47 13.83 2.65 -8.55
N GLU A 48 13.36 3.66 -7.81
CA GLU A 48 13.61 3.76 -6.36
C GLU A 48 13.05 2.55 -5.62
N SER A 49 11.82 2.14 -5.95
CA SER A 49 11.20 0.95 -5.36
C SER A 49 12.05 -0.31 -5.59
N CYS A 50 12.60 -0.50 -6.80
CA CYS A 50 13.46 -1.65 -7.08
C CYS A 50 14.79 -1.57 -6.33
N LEU A 51 15.41 -0.38 -6.26
CA LEU A 51 16.65 -0.18 -5.52
C LEU A 51 16.50 -0.48 -4.03
N ARG A 52 15.46 0.06 -3.40
CA ARG A 52 15.20 -0.11 -1.97
C ARG A 52 14.79 -1.53 -1.58
N ASN A 53 14.12 -2.25 -2.48
CA ASN A 53 13.61 -3.60 -2.21
C ASN A 53 14.42 -4.71 -2.89
N TRP A 54 15.63 -4.41 -3.37
CA TRP A 54 16.50 -5.41 -3.97
C TRP A 54 16.78 -6.56 -2.99
N ASP A 55 16.59 -7.80 -3.43
CA ASP A 55 16.77 -8.99 -2.60
C ASP A 55 17.39 -10.18 -3.35
N ASP A 56 17.76 -10.01 -4.63
CA ASP A 56 18.24 -11.06 -5.53
C ASP A 56 17.27 -12.23 -5.72
N PHE A 57 15.99 -12.01 -5.42
CA PHE A 57 14.95 -13.03 -5.51
C PHE A 57 13.70 -12.50 -6.21
N VAL A 58 12.92 -11.63 -5.58
CA VAL A 58 11.77 -10.97 -6.21
C VAL A 58 12.23 -9.77 -7.03
N VAL A 59 13.22 -9.04 -6.52
CA VAL A 59 13.78 -7.86 -7.17
C VAL A 59 15.25 -8.08 -7.44
N GLY A 60 15.59 -8.25 -8.71
CA GLY A 60 16.94 -8.51 -9.17
C GLY A 60 17.65 -7.27 -9.69
N SER A 61 18.96 -7.39 -9.93
CA SER A 61 19.73 -6.30 -10.53
C SER A 61 19.33 -6.01 -11.99
N HIS A 62 18.68 -6.98 -12.65
CA HIS A 62 18.18 -6.80 -14.01
C HIS A 62 16.97 -5.85 -14.06
N ASP A 63 16.08 -5.88 -13.05
CA ASP A 63 14.93 -4.97 -12.96
C ASP A 63 15.37 -3.51 -12.87
N VAL A 64 16.37 -3.25 -12.02
CA VAL A 64 16.98 -1.92 -11.88
C VAL A 64 17.59 -1.45 -13.20
N LYS A 65 18.32 -2.33 -13.89
CA LYS A 65 18.92 -2.01 -15.19
C LYS A 65 17.88 -1.75 -16.28
N ASN A 66 16.83 -2.58 -16.34
CA ASN A 66 15.73 -2.42 -17.30
C ASN A 66 15.02 -1.08 -17.14
N LEU A 67 14.77 -0.64 -15.90
CA LEU A 67 14.20 0.67 -15.61
C LEU A 67 15.18 1.82 -15.87
N ALA A 68 16.46 1.65 -15.56
CA ALA A 68 17.50 2.64 -15.82
C ALA A 68 17.68 2.94 -17.32
N SER A 69 17.51 1.92 -18.17
CA SER A 69 17.60 2.03 -19.62
C SER A 69 16.24 2.18 -20.31
N TRP A 70 15.19 2.59 -19.59
CA TRP A 70 13.85 2.71 -20.16
C TRP A 70 13.83 3.74 -21.31
N ASP A 71 13.23 3.33 -22.43
CA ASP A 71 13.10 4.15 -23.64
C ASP A 71 11.63 4.24 -24.07
N ALA A 72 11.10 5.47 -24.10
CA ALA A 72 9.72 5.75 -24.51
C ALA A 72 9.45 5.42 -25.98
N GLN A 73 10.47 5.48 -26.84
CA GLN A 73 10.33 5.18 -28.27
C GLN A 73 10.38 3.67 -28.56
N ASN A 74 10.95 2.89 -27.64
CA ASN A 74 11.13 1.46 -27.80
C ASN A 74 10.93 0.73 -26.46
N VAL A 75 9.70 0.80 -25.94
CA VAL A 75 9.33 0.19 -24.66
C VAL A 75 9.45 -1.34 -24.77
N GLN A 76 10.35 -1.91 -23.99
CA GLN A 76 10.57 -3.35 -23.93
C GLN A 76 9.40 -4.05 -23.23
N GLN A 77 9.03 -5.25 -23.70
CA GLN A 77 8.03 -6.11 -23.06
C GLN A 77 8.67 -6.94 -21.94
N VAL A 78 9.00 -6.28 -20.84
CA VAL A 78 9.55 -6.91 -19.64
C VAL A 78 8.64 -6.66 -18.44
N GLU A 79 8.48 -7.67 -17.59
CA GLU A 79 7.79 -7.51 -16.31
C GLU A 79 8.72 -6.82 -15.32
N ILE A 80 8.15 -5.99 -14.44
CA ILE A 80 8.90 -5.24 -13.44
C ILE A 80 8.21 -5.41 -12.09
N PRO A 81 8.93 -5.84 -11.03
CA PRO A 81 8.36 -5.91 -9.69
C PRO A 81 8.13 -4.50 -9.14
N PHE A 82 7.02 -4.33 -8.42
CA PHE A 82 6.73 -3.07 -7.73
C PHE A 82 6.24 -3.33 -6.31
N HIS A 83 6.93 -2.72 -5.34
CA HIS A 83 6.64 -2.83 -3.92
C HIS A 83 6.08 -1.48 -3.42
N PRO A 84 4.74 -1.31 -3.42
CA PRO A 84 4.14 -0.06 -2.99
C PRO A 84 4.43 0.22 -1.51
N GLY A 85 4.47 1.50 -1.15
CA GLY A 85 4.71 1.90 0.24
C GLY A 85 3.55 1.60 1.19
N ARG A 86 2.33 1.42 0.67
CA ARG A 86 1.10 1.09 1.40
C ARG A 86 -0.01 0.65 0.45
N VAL A 87 -1.11 0.13 1.00
CA VAL A 87 -2.34 -0.22 0.28
C VAL A 87 -3.52 0.55 0.87
N VAL A 88 -4.45 0.98 0.02
CA VAL A 88 -5.72 1.60 0.43
C VAL A 88 -6.88 0.76 -0.08
N LEU A 89 -7.85 0.52 0.79
CA LEU A 89 -9.05 -0.25 0.52
C LEU A 89 -10.29 0.59 0.82
N GLN A 90 -11.38 0.28 0.13
CA GLN A 90 -12.73 0.69 0.50
C GLN A 90 -13.48 -0.52 1.07
N ASP A 91 -14.59 -0.34 1.76
CA ASP A 91 -15.25 -1.40 2.54
C ASP A 91 -15.78 -2.59 1.71
N PHE A 92 -16.26 -2.40 0.49
CA PHE A 92 -16.74 -3.49 -0.37
C PHE A 92 -15.64 -4.46 -0.80
N THR A 93 -14.42 -3.99 -1.08
CA THR A 93 -13.29 -4.87 -1.41
C THR A 93 -12.42 -5.19 -0.21
N GLY A 94 -12.45 -4.34 0.82
CA GLY A 94 -11.66 -4.52 2.02
C GLY A 94 -12.22 -5.61 2.93
N VAL A 95 -13.54 -5.72 3.07
CA VAL A 95 -14.16 -6.82 3.84
C VAL A 95 -13.74 -8.21 3.31
N PRO A 96 -13.90 -8.54 2.01
CA PRO A 96 -13.46 -9.83 1.50
C PRO A 96 -11.94 -10.03 1.66
N ALA A 97 -11.13 -8.99 1.52
CA ALA A 97 -9.68 -9.10 1.76
C ALA A 97 -9.36 -9.50 3.22
N ILE A 98 -10.08 -8.96 4.21
CA ILE A 98 -9.90 -9.34 5.62
C ILE A 98 -10.45 -10.75 5.89
N VAL A 99 -11.55 -11.15 5.23
CA VAL A 99 -12.05 -12.54 5.26
C VAL A 99 -10.98 -13.50 4.72
N ASP A 100 -10.33 -13.16 3.61
CA ASP A 100 -9.26 -13.97 3.04
C ASP A 100 -8.07 -14.10 3.98
N LEU A 101 -7.64 -13.02 4.64
CA LEU A 101 -6.59 -13.09 5.66
C LEU A 101 -7.00 -13.99 6.85
N ALA A 102 -8.25 -13.92 7.30
CA ALA A 102 -8.77 -14.79 8.36
C ALA A 102 -8.79 -16.27 7.92
N ALA A 103 -9.18 -16.53 6.67
CA ALA A 103 -9.18 -17.86 6.07
C ALA A 103 -7.76 -18.42 5.91
N LEU A 104 -6.80 -17.58 5.50
CA LEU A 104 -5.38 -17.93 5.39
C LEU A 104 -4.77 -18.23 6.77
N ARG A 105 -5.10 -17.46 7.81
CA ARG A 105 -4.73 -17.80 9.19
C ARG A 105 -5.26 -19.17 9.61
N SER A 106 -6.54 -19.42 9.34
CA SER A 106 -7.16 -20.71 9.64
C SER A 106 -6.49 -21.86 8.88
N ALA A 107 -6.11 -21.66 7.62
CA ALA A 107 -5.35 -22.64 6.83
C ALA A 107 -3.95 -22.88 7.40
N MET A 108 -3.24 -21.82 7.78
CA MET A 108 -1.92 -21.90 8.40
C MET A 108 -1.95 -22.74 9.68
N VAL A 109 -2.95 -22.55 10.54
CA VAL A 109 -3.13 -23.38 11.75
C VAL A 109 -3.35 -24.86 11.40
N ARG A 110 -4.21 -25.17 10.42
CA ARG A 110 -4.45 -26.56 9.99
C ARG A 110 -3.20 -27.24 9.45
N MET A 111 -2.27 -26.46 8.89
CA MET A 111 -0.98 -26.95 8.39
C MET A 111 0.10 -27.03 9.48
N GLY A 112 -0.24 -26.71 10.74
CA GLY A 112 0.71 -26.69 11.86
C GLY A 112 1.68 -25.50 11.84
N GLY A 113 1.39 -24.48 11.03
CA GLY A 113 2.18 -23.26 10.93
C GLY A 113 1.74 -22.17 11.91
N ASP A 114 2.49 -21.08 11.91
CA ASP A 114 2.23 -19.90 12.74
C ASP A 114 1.28 -18.92 12.03
N PRO A 115 0.03 -18.76 12.48
CA PRO A 115 -0.94 -17.87 11.83
C PRO A 115 -0.56 -16.39 11.92
N THR A 116 0.30 -15.99 12.87
CA THR A 116 0.71 -14.58 13.00
C THR A 116 1.54 -14.11 11.81
N LYS A 117 2.15 -15.05 11.06
CA LYS A 117 2.85 -14.74 9.80
C LYS A 117 1.92 -14.29 8.68
N ILE A 118 0.61 -14.58 8.78
CA ILE A 118 -0.39 -14.02 7.88
C ILE A 118 -0.78 -12.65 8.43
N ASN A 119 -0.09 -11.63 7.92
CA ASN A 119 -0.28 -10.24 8.28
C ASN A 119 0.10 -9.31 7.11
N PRO A 120 -0.54 -8.14 6.97
CA PRO A 120 -0.07 -7.10 6.05
C PRO A 120 1.41 -6.73 6.29
N LEU A 121 2.19 -6.73 5.20
CA LEU A 121 3.62 -6.38 5.23
C LEU A 121 3.87 -4.87 5.14
N VAL A 122 2.92 -4.14 4.57
CA VAL A 122 2.92 -2.68 4.44
C VAL A 122 1.69 -2.11 5.13
N PRO A 123 1.68 -0.81 5.47
CA PRO A 123 0.48 -0.14 5.97
C PRO A 123 -0.71 -0.35 5.02
N CYS A 124 -1.86 -0.66 5.60
CA CYS A 124 -3.12 -0.86 4.91
C CYS A 124 -4.19 0.01 5.59
N ASP A 125 -4.75 0.95 4.84
CA ASP A 125 -5.84 1.80 5.29
C ASP A 125 -7.15 1.39 4.61
N LEU A 126 -8.17 1.04 5.38
CA LEU A 126 -9.51 0.77 4.88
C LEU A 126 -10.44 1.93 5.23
N VAL A 127 -11.05 2.55 4.22
CA VAL A 127 -12.04 3.62 4.42
C VAL A 127 -13.44 3.04 4.25
N ILE A 128 -14.33 3.32 5.20
CA ILE A 128 -15.74 2.95 5.10
C ILE A 128 -16.51 4.10 4.45
N ASP A 129 -16.83 3.96 3.17
CA ASP A 129 -17.46 5.01 2.37
C ASP A 129 -18.51 4.52 1.35
N HIS A 130 -18.60 3.20 1.09
CA HIS A 130 -19.59 2.60 0.17
C HIS A 130 -20.83 2.05 0.89
N SER A 131 -20.97 2.36 2.18
CA SER A 131 -22.02 1.87 3.07
C SER A 131 -23.28 2.74 3.11
N VAL A 132 -23.10 4.06 3.09
CA VAL A 132 -24.16 5.05 3.24
C VAL A 132 -25.02 5.08 1.98
N GLN A 133 -26.33 5.08 2.17
CA GLN A 133 -27.32 5.28 1.12
C GLN A 133 -28.13 6.55 1.41
N VAL A 134 -28.76 7.11 0.37
CA VAL A 134 -29.64 8.27 0.52
C VAL A 134 -31.07 7.78 0.73
N ASP A 135 -31.38 7.36 1.96
CA ASP A 135 -32.73 6.93 2.36
C ASP A 135 -33.63 8.15 2.68
N ALA A 136 -33.06 9.18 3.29
CA ALA A 136 -33.66 10.48 3.54
C ALA A 136 -32.90 11.60 2.83
N PHE A 137 -33.63 12.60 2.34
CA PHE A 137 -33.08 13.78 1.67
C PHE A 137 -33.93 15.03 1.92
N ALA A 138 -33.39 16.21 1.55
CA ALA A 138 -34.06 17.51 1.59
C ALA A 138 -34.69 17.92 2.96
N ASN A 139 -34.10 17.47 4.06
CA ASN A 139 -34.49 17.88 5.41
C ASN A 139 -33.27 17.92 6.35
N ASN A 140 -33.39 18.66 7.45
CA ASN A 140 -32.28 18.91 8.38
C ASN A 140 -31.83 17.65 9.16
N MET A 141 -32.63 16.60 9.19
CA MET A 141 -32.33 15.33 9.86
C MET A 141 -31.83 14.25 8.90
N ALA A 142 -31.71 14.55 7.60
CA ALA A 142 -31.41 13.54 6.59
C ALA A 142 -30.07 12.84 6.82
N LEU A 143 -29.05 13.58 7.26
CA LEU A 143 -27.73 13.01 7.57
C LEU A 143 -27.83 12.00 8.72
N ASP A 144 -28.40 12.41 9.86
CA ASP A 144 -28.52 11.56 11.05
C ASP A 144 -29.35 10.30 10.75
N GLN A 145 -30.45 10.45 10.01
CA GLN A 145 -31.30 9.34 9.58
C GLN A 145 -30.54 8.35 8.68
N ASN A 146 -29.79 8.85 7.70
CA ASN A 146 -29.03 7.98 6.80
C ASN A 146 -27.90 7.25 7.53
N VAL A 147 -27.23 7.91 8.48
CA VAL A 147 -26.19 7.29 9.32
C VAL A 147 -26.79 6.23 10.24
N GLU A 148 -27.93 6.48 10.87
CA GLU A 148 -28.61 5.50 11.71
C GLU A 148 -28.96 4.22 10.92
N ILE A 149 -29.61 4.39 9.76
CA ILE A 149 -29.98 3.29 8.86
C ILE A 149 -28.73 2.54 8.35
N GLU A 150 -27.65 3.26 8.02
CA GLU A 150 -26.38 2.68 7.62
C GLU A 150 -25.81 1.76 8.69
N PHE A 151 -25.77 2.22 9.96
CA PHE A 151 -25.28 1.42 11.08
C PHE A 151 -26.14 0.19 11.33
N GLU A 152 -27.48 0.31 11.25
CA GLU A 152 -28.39 -0.83 11.39
C GLU A 152 -28.12 -1.89 10.31
N ARG A 153 -27.98 -1.48 9.05
CA ARG A 153 -27.75 -2.39 7.91
C ARG A 153 -26.39 -3.05 7.92
N ASN A 154 -25.38 -2.39 8.49
CA ASN A 154 -23.97 -2.79 8.36
C ASN A 154 -23.29 -3.19 9.68
N MET A 155 -24.06 -3.39 10.75
CA MET A 155 -23.54 -3.69 12.09
C MET A 155 -22.52 -4.84 12.09
N GLU A 156 -22.86 -5.98 11.50
CA GLU A 156 -21.96 -7.15 11.45
C GLU A 156 -20.65 -6.83 10.71
N ARG A 157 -20.76 -6.11 9.60
CA ARG A 157 -19.62 -5.70 8.80
C ARG A 157 -18.68 -4.77 9.56
N TYR A 158 -19.23 -3.84 10.35
CA TYR A 158 -18.42 -2.93 11.17
C TYR A 158 -17.78 -3.63 12.37
N GLN A 159 -18.49 -4.57 12.99
CA GLN A 159 -17.92 -5.43 14.02
C GLN A 159 -16.76 -6.26 13.46
N PHE A 160 -16.93 -6.83 12.25
CA PHE A 160 -15.90 -7.58 11.57
C PHE A 160 -14.66 -6.73 11.22
N LEU A 161 -14.86 -5.53 10.68
CA LEU A 161 -13.76 -4.61 10.37
C LEU A 161 -13.04 -4.13 11.64
N ARG A 162 -13.77 -3.87 12.73
CA ARG A 162 -13.20 -3.52 14.04
C ARG A 162 -12.37 -4.66 14.61
N TRP A 163 -12.84 -5.90 14.48
CA TRP A 163 -12.04 -7.08 14.81
C TRP A 163 -10.78 -7.15 13.95
N GLY A 164 -10.90 -6.94 12.63
CA GLY A 164 -9.77 -6.94 11.71
C GLY A 164 -8.68 -5.94 12.11
N GLN A 165 -9.07 -4.71 12.47
CA GLN A 165 -8.14 -3.68 12.97
C GLN A 165 -7.37 -4.11 14.23
N GLN A 166 -7.99 -4.93 15.09
CA GLN A 166 -7.33 -5.44 16.30
C GLN A 166 -6.51 -6.70 16.05
N ALA A 167 -6.88 -7.48 15.02
CA ALA A 167 -6.29 -8.78 14.73
C ALA A 167 -5.04 -8.71 13.84
N PHE A 168 -4.88 -7.65 13.04
CA PHE A 168 -3.79 -7.50 12.09
C PHE A 168 -2.96 -6.24 12.38
N ASP A 169 -1.63 -6.40 12.43
CA ASP A 169 -0.71 -5.27 12.50
C ASP A 169 -0.70 -4.52 11.16
N ASN A 170 -0.33 -3.24 11.18
CA ASN A 170 -0.30 -2.35 10.01
C ASN A 170 -1.67 -2.15 9.32
N PHE A 171 -2.78 -2.57 9.94
CA PHE A 171 -4.11 -2.39 9.39
C PHE A 171 -4.91 -1.36 10.19
N ARG A 172 -5.43 -0.34 9.51
CA ARG A 172 -6.23 0.75 10.09
C ARG A 172 -7.55 0.88 9.35
N VAL A 173 -8.63 1.10 10.09
CA VAL A 173 -9.98 1.33 9.60
C VAL A 173 -10.37 2.78 9.89
N ILE A 174 -10.64 3.53 8.84
CA ILE A 174 -11.21 4.88 8.90
C ILE A 174 -12.74 4.74 8.99
N PRO A 175 -13.37 5.27 10.05
CA PRO A 175 -14.79 5.05 10.32
C PRO A 175 -15.70 5.74 9.30
N PRO A 176 -16.99 5.36 9.24
CA PRO A 176 -17.98 6.02 8.41
C PRO A 176 -18.06 7.53 8.67
N ALA A 177 -18.63 8.26 7.70
CA ALA A 177 -18.84 9.71 7.75
C ALA A 177 -17.55 10.57 7.91
N THR A 178 -16.36 9.98 7.75
CA THR A 178 -15.08 10.72 7.70
C THR A 178 -14.84 11.36 6.33
N GLY A 179 -15.32 10.71 5.26
CA GLY A 179 -15.15 11.15 3.87
C GLY A 179 -15.12 9.95 2.92
N ILE A 180 -14.86 10.22 1.64
CA ILE A 180 -14.68 9.18 0.61
C ILE A 180 -13.21 8.80 0.48
N VAL A 181 -12.93 7.55 0.09
CA VAL A 181 -11.60 6.93 0.12
C VAL A 181 -10.50 7.78 -0.51
N HIS A 182 -10.77 8.39 -1.67
CA HIS A 182 -9.78 9.20 -2.37
C HIS A 182 -9.56 10.58 -1.74
N GLN A 183 -10.60 11.18 -1.15
CA GLN A 183 -10.47 12.46 -0.45
C GLN A 183 -9.70 12.28 0.86
N VAL A 184 -10.09 11.28 1.66
CA VAL A 184 -9.39 10.93 2.90
C VAL A 184 -7.92 10.62 2.60
N ASN A 185 -7.65 9.88 1.52
CA ASN A 185 -6.28 9.55 1.12
C ASN A 185 -5.40 10.77 0.78
N LEU A 186 -5.99 11.90 0.39
CA LEU A 186 -5.26 13.13 0.05
C LEU A 186 -5.14 14.09 1.23
N GLU A 187 -6.08 14.05 2.18
CA GLU A 187 -6.31 15.14 3.15
C GLU A 187 -6.09 14.76 4.63
N TYR A 188 -5.89 13.47 4.97
CA TYR A 188 -5.80 12.94 6.34
C TYR A 188 -4.42 12.37 6.69
#